data_AF-A0A843BN86-F1
#
_entry.id   AF-A0A843BN86-F1
#
_cell.length_a   1.000
_cell.length_b   1.000
_cell.length_c   1.000
_cell.angle_alpha   90.00
_cell.angle_beta   90.00
_cell.angle_gamma   90.00
#
_symmetry.space_group_name_H-M   'P 1'
#
loop_
_entity.id
_entity.type
_entity.pdbx_description
1 polymer ?
#
loop_
_entity_poly.entity_id
_entity_poly.type
_entity_poly.pdbx_seq_one_letter_code
_entity_poly.pdbx_strand_id
1 'polypeptide(L)' 'MKQELIKINVNELKIKNKDVKICINCGNSKVDSHEYGISCEDCGILLWRE' A
#
# COMPACT_ATOMS: atom_id res chain seq x y z
N MET A 1 24.92 -10.14 -39.38
CA MET A 1 24.43 -10.73 -38.12
C MET A 1 23.75 -9.61 -37.33
N LYS A 2 22.42 -9.50 -37.39
CA LYS A 2 21.67 -8.44 -36.71
C LYS A 2 21.48 -8.87 -35.26
N GLN A 3 22.12 -8.17 -34.32
CA GLN A 3 21.82 -8.34 -32.90
C GLN A 3 20.41 -7.78 -32.67
N GLU A 4 19.46 -8.68 -32.44
CA GLU A 4 18.12 -8.29 -31.99
C GLU A 4 18.24 -7.66 -30.61
N LEU A 5 17.98 -6.36 -30.57
CA LEU A 5 17.92 -5.56 -29.35
C LEU A 5 16.87 -6.19 -28.42
N ILE A 6 17.35 -6.71 -27.30
CA ILE A 6 16.52 -7.16 -26.17
C ILE A 6 15.57 -6.02 -25.83
N LYS A 7 14.27 -6.18 -26.13
CA LYS A 7 13.23 -5.26 -25.69
C LYS A 7 13.13 -5.37 -24.17
N ILE A 8 13.83 -4.49 -23.46
CA ILE A 8 13.67 -4.29 -22.03
C ILE A 8 12.21 -3.90 -21.82
N ASN A 9 11.44 -4.75 -21.15
CA ASN A 9 10.07 -4.45 -20.77
C ASN A 9 10.15 -3.40 -19.66
N VAL A 10 10.13 -2.11 -20.03
CA VAL A 10 10.17 -0.95 -19.13
C VAL A 10 8.82 -0.76 -18.43
N ASN A 11 8.17 -1.85 -18.04
CA ASN A 11 7.12 -1.81 -17.04
C ASN A 11 7.79 -1.65 -15.67
N GLU A 12 8.38 -0.48 -15.47
CA GLU A 12 8.78 -0.03 -14.15
C GLU A 12 7.57 -0.17 -13.23
N LEU A 13 7.69 -1.00 -12.21
CA LEU A 13 6.76 -1.04 -11.08
C LEU A 13 6.80 0.33 -10.41
N LYS A 14 6.00 1.27 -10.92
CA LYS A 14 5.86 2.60 -10.34
C LYS A 14 5.08 2.43 -9.04
N ILE A 15 5.78 2.61 -7.91
CA ILE A 15 5.14 2.79 -6.60
C ILE A 15 4.28 4.06 -6.71
N LYS A 16 2.99 3.89 -7.01
CA LYS A 16 2.06 5.01 -7.29
C LYS A 16 1.63 5.74 -6.01
N ASN A 17 1.69 5.11 -4.84
CA ASN A 17 1.26 5.69 -3.58
C ASN A 17 2.32 5.45 -2.49
N LYS A 18 2.98 6.52 -2.05
CA LYS A 18 3.85 6.48 -0.85
C LYS A 18 3.05 6.44 0.45
N ASP A 19 1.75 6.75 0.40
CA ASP A 19 0.90 6.92 1.58
C ASP A 19 -0.13 5.80 1.77
N VAL A 20 0.15 4.58 1.27
CA VAL A 20 -0.72 3.43 1.55
C VAL A 20 -0.62 3.08 3.04
N LYS A 21 -1.73 3.22 3.76
CA LYS A 21 -1.85 2.73 5.13
C LYS A 21 -2.20 1.26 5.11
N ILE A 22 -1.42 0.45 5.82
CA ILE A 22 -1.66 -0.99 5.98
C ILE A 22 -1.96 -1.26 7.45
N CYS A 23 -3.02 -2.02 7.71
CA CYS A 23 -3.37 -2.47 9.05
C CYS A 23 -2.27 -3.40 9.56
N ILE A 24 -1.62 -3.04 10.67
CA ILE A 24 -0.58 -3.88 11.28
C ILE A 24 -1.12 -5.23 11.80
N ASN A 25 -2.42 -5.31 12.07
CA ASN A 25 -3.05 -6.52 12.59
C ASN A 25 -3.37 -7.55 11.50
N CYS A 26 -4.02 -7.13 10.40
CA CYS A 26 -4.48 -8.06 9.35
C CYS A 26 -3.83 -7.87 7.97
N GLY A 27 -2.99 -6.85 7.78
CA GLY A 27 -2.33 -6.57 6.50
C GLY A 27 -3.21 -5.93 5.43
N ASN A 28 -4.47 -5.63 5.73
CA ASN A 28 -5.39 -4.99 4.78
C ASN A 28 -5.13 -3.47 4.68
N SER A 29 -5.38 -2.87 3.51
CA SER A 29 -5.22 -1.44 3.27
C SER A 29 -6.44 -0.58 3.60
N LYS A 30 -7.55 -1.19 4.04
CA LYS A 30 -8.78 -0.50 4.47
C LYS A 30 -8.61 0.09 5.87
N VAL A 31 -7.80 1.15 5.96
CA VAL A 31 -7.45 1.83 7.20
C VAL A 31 -7.91 3.28 7.14
N ASP A 32 -8.78 3.65 8.08
CA ASP A 32 -9.32 4.99 8.21
C ASP A 32 -8.74 5.72 9.43
N SER A 33 -8.62 7.03 9.31
CA SER A 33 -8.15 7.90 10.39
C SER A 33 -9.29 8.79 10.86
N HIS A 34 -9.47 8.82 12.16
CA HIS A 34 -10.46 9.61 12.89
C HIS A 34 -9.74 10.66 13.72
N GLU A 35 -10.49 11.61 14.28
CA GLU A 35 -9.95 12.69 15.13
C GLU A 35 -9.12 12.15 16.31
N TYR A 36 -9.55 11.02 16.89
CA TYR A 36 -8.96 10.44 18.10
C TYR A 36 -8.24 9.10 17.87
N GLY A 37 -8.13 8.61 16.64
CA GLY A 37 -7.56 7.29 16.41
C GLY A 37 -7.57 6.80 14.97
N ILE A 38 -7.19 5.54 14.78
CA ILE A 38 -7.14 4.85 13.49
C ILE A 38 -7.92 3.54 13.61
N SER A 39 -8.73 3.23 12.61
CA SER A 39 -9.51 2.00 12.55
C SER A 39 -9.19 1.18 11.30
N CYS A 40 -9.31 -0.15 11.37
CA CYS A 40 -9.35 -0.99 10.17
C CYS A 40 -10.77 -1.51 9.94
N GLU A 41 -11.32 -1.28 8.75
CA GLU A 41 -12.67 -1.74 8.39
C GLU A 41 -12.78 -3.26 8.27
N ASP A 42 -11.66 -3.94 8.04
CA ASP A 42 -11.64 -5.38 7.74
C ASP A 42 -11.60 -6.24 9.00
N CYS A 43 -10.71 -5.92 9.95
CA CYS A 43 -10.58 -6.67 11.21
C CYS A 43 -11.18 -5.96 12.43
N GLY A 44 -11.66 -4.73 12.28
CA GLY A 44 -12.30 -3.98 13.36
C GLY A 44 -11.35 -3.42 14.43
N ILE A 45 -10.03 -3.52 14.25
CA ILE A 45 -9.08 -2.99 15.25
C ILE A 45 -9.16 -1.47 15.31
N LEU A 46 -9.09 -0.93 16.53
CA LEU A 46 -9.08 0.50 16.85
C LEU A 46 -7.79 0.83 17.61
N LEU A 47 -7.03 1.80 17.12
CA LEU A 47 -5.80 2.32 17.73
C LEU A 47 -6.03 3.77 18.13
N TRP A 48 -6.04 4.05 19.44
CA TRP A 48 -6.19 5.40 19.98
C TRP A 48 -4.88 6.18 19.89
N ARG A 49 -4.96 7.49 19.64
CA ARG A 49 -3.84 8.41 19.84
C ARG A 49 -4.00 9.05 21.22
N GLU A 50 -2.98 8.93 22.06
CA GLU A 50 -2.89 9.62 23.36
C GLU A 50 -2.78 11.14 23.20
#